data_AF-A0A2D9WF00-F1
#
_entry.id   AF-A0A2D9WF00-F1
#
_cell.length_a   1.000
_cell.length_b   1.000
_cell.length_c   1.000
_cell.angle_alpha   90.00
_cell.angle_beta   90.00
_cell.angle_gamma   90.00
#
_symmetry.space_group_name_H-M   'P 1'
#
loop_
_entity.id
_entity.type
_entity.pdbx_description
1 polymer ?
#
loop_
_entity_poly.entity_id
_entity_poly.type
_entity_poly.pdbx_seq_one_letter_code
_entity_poly.pdbx_strand_id
1 'polypeptide(L)'
;MIRDLPGVGENLQDHLQIRCAYKVHGVKTLNEKANSLFGKAGIALEYALFRKGPMSMAPSQLGAFVKSDSAMETPNLQYHVQPLSLDKFGEPLHNFPAITASVCNIRPQSRGSIHIVSTDDRQQPSIKPNYLSTIEDQRVAAQSIRITRNIVSQPSFMKYQPQEFKPGPTFGDSDEELSRAAGEVGTTIFHPVGTARMGSDDLSVVDNRLRVHGVAGLRIVDASIMPTITSGNTNSPVIMIAEKASDMIREDYFSHY
;
A
#
# COMPACT_ATOMS: atom_id res chain seq x y z
N MET A 1 -21.12 -24.17 -16.57
CA MET A 1 -21.86 -23.02 -17.13
C MET A 1 -20.85 -21.88 -17.30
N ILE A 2 -20.83 -21.21 -18.44
CA ILE A 2 -19.97 -20.04 -18.71
C ILE A 2 -20.86 -18.81 -18.65
N ARG A 3 -20.40 -17.74 -18.00
CA ARG A 3 -21.14 -16.47 -17.89
C ARG A 3 -20.25 -15.33 -18.35
N ASP A 4 -20.84 -14.44 -19.14
CA ASP A 4 -20.22 -13.16 -19.50
C ASP A 4 -20.45 -12.16 -18.36
N LEU A 5 -19.36 -11.76 -17.70
CA LEU A 5 -19.31 -10.79 -16.62
C LEU A 5 -18.18 -9.80 -16.92
N PRO A 6 -18.45 -8.68 -17.63
CA PRO A 6 -17.41 -7.76 -18.11
C PRO A 6 -16.65 -7.07 -16.99
N GLY A 7 -17.16 -7.07 -15.75
CA GLY A 7 -16.46 -6.54 -14.57
C GLY A 7 -15.35 -7.43 -14.01
N VAL A 8 -15.24 -8.69 -14.44
CA VAL A 8 -14.19 -9.61 -13.94
C VAL A 8 -12.82 -9.11 -14.37
N GLY A 9 -11.94 -8.87 -13.40
CA GLY A 9 -10.59 -8.36 -13.63
C GLY A 9 -10.50 -6.84 -13.71
N GLU A 10 -11.63 -6.11 -13.80
CA GLU A 10 -11.66 -4.65 -13.87
C GLU A 10 -11.66 -4.00 -12.48
N ASN A 11 -11.59 -2.67 -12.40
CA ASN A 11 -11.68 -1.92 -11.14
C ASN A 11 -10.56 -2.27 -10.13
N LEU A 12 -9.39 -2.71 -10.61
CA LEU A 12 -8.21 -2.89 -9.74
C LEU A 12 -7.87 -1.55 -9.09
N GLN A 13 -7.84 -1.56 -7.77
CA GLN A 13 -7.42 -0.43 -6.94
C GLN A 13 -6.29 -0.90 -6.03
N ASP A 14 -5.34 -0.01 -5.77
CA ASP A 14 -4.25 -0.27 -4.83
C ASP A 14 -3.74 1.08 -4.29
N HIS A 15 -3.12 1.03 -3.12
CA HIS A 15 -2.43 2.17 -2.55
C HIS A 15 -1.01 2.24 -3.14
N LEU A 16 -0.74 3.29 -3.93
CA LEU A 16 0.62 3.63 -4.33
C LEU A 16 1.34 4.29 -3.16
N GLN A 17 2.39 3.66 -2.63
CA GLN A 17 3.29 4.30 -1.69
C GLN A 17 4.40 5.06 -2.42
N ILE A 18 4.57 6.32 -2.06
CA ILE A 18 5.66 7.19 -2.46
C ILE A 18 6.71 7.10 -1.35
N ARG A 19 7.91 6.62 -1.69
CA ARG A 19 8.97 6.35 -0.71
C ARG A 19 9.95 7.53 -0.65
N CYS A 20 9.68 8.47 0.25
CA CYS A 20 10.62 9.55 0.54
C CYS A 20 11.67 9.08 1.55
N ALA A 21 12.93 9.02 1.15
CA ALA A 21 14.03 8.56 2.00
C ALA A 21 15.02 9.69 2.26
N TYR A 22 15.46 9.82 3.52
CA TYR A 22 16.39 10.85 3.95
C TYR A 22 17.56 10.21 4.69
N LYS A 23 18.79 10.56 4.31
CA LYS A 23 19.96 10.28 5.13
C LYS A 23 19.89 11.15 6.39
N VAL A 24 20.31 10.59 7.52
CA VAL A 24 20.26 11.27 8.82
C VAL A 24 21.56 11.08 9.57
N HIS A 25 21.83 11.97 10.52
CA HIS A 25 23.01 11.98 11.37
C HIS A 25 22.62 12.07 12.85
N GLY A 26 23.45 11.53 13.75
CA GLY A 26 23.26 11.65 15.20
C GLY A 26 22.06 10.85 15.77
N VAL A 27 21.52 9.92 14.99
CA VAL A 27 20.44 9.01 15.41
C VAL A 27 20.74 7.60 14.92
N LYS A 28 20.48 6.60 15.78
CA LYS A 28 20.67 5.19 15.43
C LYS A 28 19.59 4.73 14.47
N THR A 29 19.99 4.12 13.36
CA THR A 29 19.07 3.53 12.38
C THR A 29 19.28 2.02 12.30
N LEU A 30 18.32 1.31 11.69
CA LEU A 30 18.50 -0.13 11.44
C LEU A 30 19.54 -0.40 10.36
N ASN A 31 19.78 0.55 9.43
CA ASN A 31 20.84 0.44 8.43
C ASN A 31 22.19 0.15 9.09
N GLU A 32 22.59 0.94 10.09
CA GLU A 32 23.90 0.79 10.74
C GLU A 32 24.06 -0.55 11.46
N LYS A 33 23.03 -0.96 12.22
CA LYS A 33 23.06 -2.24 12.95
C LYS A 33 23.09 -3.43 11.99
N ALA A 34 22.28 -3.38 10.93
CA ALA A 34 22.19 -4.48 9.99
C ALA A 34 23.42 -4.60 9.08
N ASN A 35 24.20 -3.54 8.89
CA ASN A 35 25.37 -3.56 8.01
C ASN A 35 26.67 -4.03 8.71
N SER A 36 26.60 -4.45 9.97
CA SER A 36 27.77 -5.01 10.70
C SER A 36 27.48 -6.42 11.21
N LEU A 37 28.49 -7.31 11.17
CA LEU A 37 28.35 -8.67 11.71
C LEU A 37 28.05 -8.66 13.21
N PHE A 38 28.72 -7.78 13.97
CA PHE A 38 28.44 -7.60 15.40
C PHE A 38 27.03 -7.06 15.65
N GLY A 39 26.56 -6.12 14.84
CA GLY A 39 25.20 -5.60 14.95
C GLY A 39 24.14 -6.68 14.64
N LYS A 40 24.35 -7.48 13.58
CA LYS A 40 23.50 -8.64 13.27
C LYS A 40 23.50 -9.68 14.39
N ALA A 41 24.67 -10.01 14.95
CA ALA A 41 24.79 -10.94 16.07
C ALA A 41 24.07 -10.41 17.32
N GLY A 42 24.19 -9.11 17.60
CA GLY A 42 23.46 -8.45 18.69
C GLY A 42 21.95 -8.49 18.49
N ILE A 43 21.46 -8.22 17.28
CA ILE A 43 20.03 -8.36 16.93
C ILE A 43 19.55 -9.81 17.14
N ALA A 44 20.34 -10.78 16.67
CA ALA A 44 20.01 -12.20 16.80
C ALA A 44 19.93 -12.63 18.26
N LEU A 45 20.89 -12.20 19.08
CA LEU A 45 20.95 -12.51 20.50
C LEU A 45 19.81 -11.85 21.28
N GLU A 46 19.51 -10.57 21.01
CA GLU A 46 18.40 -9.84 21.64
C GLU A 46 17.07 -10.57 21.44
N TYR A 47 16.82 -11.03 20.21
CA TYR A 47 15.62 -11.81 19.91
C TYR A 47 15.66 -13.21 20.53
N ALA A 48 16.79 -13.92 20.48
CA ALA A 48 16.91 -15.27 21.03
C ALA A 48 16.65 -15.29 22.54
N LEU A 49 17.16 -14.29 23.27
CA LEU A 49 17.02 -14.21 24.74
C LEU A 49 15.70 -13.59 25.19
N PHE A 50 15.21 -12.56 24.48
CA PHE A 50 14.09 -11.74 24.97
C PHE A 50 12.88 -11.70 24.05
N ARG A 51 12.96 -12.27 22.83
CA ARG A 51 11.95 -12.16 21.77
C ARG A 51 11.57 -10.70 21.46
N LYS A 52 12.57 -9.82 21.56
CA LYS A 52 12.46 -8.38 21.33
C LYS A 52 13.45 -7.93 20.25
N GLY A 53 13.39 -6.64 19.92
CA GLY A 53 14.34 -5.99 19.03
C GLY A 53 13.94 -6.07 17.55
N PRO A 54 14.88 -5.79 16.64
CA PRO A 54 14.56 -5.60 15.22
C PRO A 54 13.89 -6.78 14.51
N MET A 55 14.10 -8.02 14.97
CA MET A 55 13.47 -9.20 14.38
C MET A 55 12.02 -9.43 14.83
N SER A 56 11.56 -8.76 15.88
CA SER A 56 10.15 -8.78 16.32
C SER A 56 9.40 -7.49 16.00
N MET A 57 10.06 -6.53 15.33
CA MET A 57 9.52 -5.22 15.04
C MET A 57 8.74 -5.21 13.73
N ALA A 58 7.61 -4.50 13.70
CA ALA A 58 6.95 -4.17 12.45
C ALA A 58 7.88 -3.28 11.58
N PRO A 59 7.87 -3.40 10.24
CA PRO A 59 8.73 -2.59 9.39
C PRO A 59 8.54 -1.08 9.60
N SER A 60 7.29 -0.66 9.85
CA SER A 60 6.91 0.73 10.12
C SER A 60 6.68 0.91 11.61
N GLN A 61 7.42 1.83 12.23
CA GLN A 61 7.41 2.08 13.68
C GLN A 61 6.52 3.26 14.07
N LEU A 62 6.21 4.13 13.09
CA LEU A 62 5.27 5.23 13.27
C LEU A 62 4.31 5.26 12.09
N GLY A 63 3.04 5.46 12.42
CA GLY A 63 1.97 5.73 11.46
C GLY A 63 1.35 7.10 11.72
N ALA A 64 0.91 7.78 10.66
CA ALA A 64 0.15 9.02 10.78
C ALA A 64 -0.88 9.11 9.65
N PHE A 65 -1.97 9.84 9.90
CA PHE A 65 -2.96 10.17 8.89
C PHE A 65 -3.01 11.69 8.74
N VAL A 66 -2.84 12.16 7.51
CA VAL A 66 -2.75 13.59 7.19
C VAL A 66 -3.69 13.91 6.03
N LYS A 67 -4.17 15.15 5.99
CA LYS A 67 -4.90 15.69 4.83
C LYS A 67 -3.89 16.20 3.80
N SER A 68 -4.04 15.81 2.53
CA SER A 68 -3.20 16.36 1.46
C SER A 68 -3.48 17.83 1.19
N ASP A 69 -4.69 18.29 1.53
CA ASP A 69 -5.14 19.68 1.39
C ASP A 69 -6.14 20.01 2.53
N SER A 70 -6.16 21.27 2.97
CA SER A 70 -7.15 21.79 3.92
C SER A 70 -8.61 21.57 3.49
N ALA A 71 -8.88 21.49 2.18
CA ALA A 71 -10.21 21.24 1.63
C ALA A 71 -10.72 19.81 1.88
N MET A 72 -9.84 18.86 2.22
CA MET A 72 -10.24 17.49 2.52
C MET A 72 -11.03 17.44 3.84
N GLU A 73 -12.20 16.78 3.84
CA GLU A 73 -13.02 16.62 5.04
C GLU A 73 -12.29 15.78 6.11
N THR A 74 -11.69 14.67 5.69
CA THR A 74 -10.94 13.71 6.52
C THR A 74 -9.56 13.42 5.93
N PRO A 75 -8.58 12.92 6.71
CA PRO A 75 -7.28 12.52 6.17
C PRO A 75 -7.38 11.55 4.99
N ASN A 76 -6.60 11.79 3.94
CA ASN A 76 -6.49 10.94 2.75
C ASN A 76 -5.06 10.45 2.51
N LEU A 77 -4.08 10.87 3.32
CA LEU A 77 -2.72 10.37 3.28
C LEU A 77 -2.46 9.50 4.49
N GLN A 78 -1.85 8.33 4.28
CA GLN A 78 -1.36 7.47 5.34
C GLN A 78 0.16 7.39 5.26
N TYR A 79 0.82 7.70 6.37
CA TYR A 79 2.26 7.59 6.54
C TYR A 79 2.65 6.29 7.23
N HIS A 80 3.74 5.71 6.75
CA HIS A 80 4.46 4.59 7.33
C HIS A 80 5.92 4.98 7.43
N VAL A 81 6.39 5.27 8.65
CA VAL A 81 7.76 5.73 8.87
C VAL A 81 8.62 4.60 9.40
N GLN A 82 9.73 4.37 8.69
CA GLN A 82 10.65 3.26 8.90
C GLN A 82 12.01 3.81 9.30
N PRO A 83 12.67 3.25 10.34
CA PRO A 83 14.02 3.66 10.74
C PRO A 83 15.09 3.01 9.84
N LEU A 84 14.75 2.79 8.57
CA LEU A 84 15.61 2.20 7.56
C LEU A 84 15.36 2.74 6.16
N SER A 85 16.30 2.46 5.26
CA SER A 85 16.12 2.62 3.81
C SER A 85 16.77 1.49 3.02
N LEU A 86 16.21 1.22 1.85
CA LEU A 86 16.57 0.16 0.90
C LEU A 86 15.99 0.50 -0.48
N ASP A 87 16.56 -0.05 -1.56
CA ASP A 87 16.14 0.29 -2.91
C ASP A 87 14.75 -0.25 -3.24
N LYS A 88 14.53 -1.55 -3.08
CA LYS A 88 13.21 -2.22 -3.17
C LYS A 88 13.05 -3.23 -2.05
N PHE A 89 11.81 -3.48 -1.60
CA PHE A 89 11.55 -4.48 -0.56
C PHE A 89 12.16 -5.84 -0.95
N GLY A 90 12.88 -6.45 -0.01
CA GLY A 90 13.64 -7.69 -0.23
C GLY A 90 15.11 -7.48 -0.58
N GLU A 91 15.52 -6.26 -0.97
CA GLU A 91 16.92 -5.94 -1.22
C GLU A 91 17.67 -5.55 0.07
N PRO A 92 19.02 -5.61 0.07
CA PRO A 92 19.83 -5.17 1.21
C PRO A 92 19.55 -3.72 1.63
N LEU A 93 19.73 -3.45 2.93
CA LEU A 93 19.66 -2.08 3.44
C LEU A 93 20.82 -1.24 2.89
N HIS A 94 20.59 0.05 2.63
CA HIS A 94 21.67 0.95 2.27
C HIS A 94 22.75 1.01 3.37
N ASN A 95 24.00 1.27 2.97
CA ASN A 95 25.16 1.32 3.86
C ASN A 95 25.34 2.63 4.66
N PHE A 96 24.33 3.50 4.65
CA PHE A 96 24.32 4.77 5.37
C PHE A 96 23.09 4.87 6.29
N PRO A 97 23.15 5.67 7.38
CA PRO A 97 22.01 5.89 8.24
C PRO A 97 20.93 6.66 7.51
N ALA A 98 19.70 6.16 7.55
CA ALA A 98 18.58 6.77 6.87
C ALA A 98 17.24 6.37 7.49
N ILE A 99 16.23 7.19 7.22
CA ILE A 99 14.84 6.87 7.45
C ILE A 99 14.07 6.90 6.14
N THR A 100 12.94 6.19 6.09
CA THR A 100 11.98 6.27 4.99
C THR A 100 10.64 6.71 5.54
N ALA A 101 10.14 7.84 5.05
CA ALA A 101 8.75 8.26 5.20
C ALA A 101 7.99 7.80 3.94
N SER A 102 7.33 6.65 4.05
CA SER A 102 6.45 6.14 2.99
C SER A 102 5.06 6.75 3.17
N VAL A 103 4.51 7.35 2.11
CA VAL A 103 3.19 8.00 2.13
C VAL A 103 2.35 7.48 0.97
N CYS A 104 1.09 7.15 1.21
CA CYS A 104 0.15 6.74 0.17
C CYS A 104 -1.15 7.53 0.22
N ASN A 105 -1.74 7.79 -0.95
CA ASN A 105 -3.13 8.21 -1.06
C ASN A 105 -4.02 7.00 -0.76
N ILE A 106 -4.84 7.08 0.28
CA ILE A 106 -5.74 5.99 0.69
C ILE A 106 -7.13 6.06 0.05
N ARG A 107 -7.33 7.03 -0.85
CA ARG A 107 -8.54 7.18 -1.67
C ARG A 107 -8.16 7.48 -3.13
N PRO A 108 -7.42 6.57 -3.80
CA PRO A 108 -6.99 6.79 -5.17
C PRO A 108 -8.15 6.72 -6.17
N GLN A 109 -8.09 7.56 -7.21
CA GLN A 109 -9.09 7.56 -8.28
C GLN A 109 -8.71 6.67 -9.46
N SER A 110 -7.42 6.40 -9.66
CA SER A 110 -6.90 5.51 -10.70
C SER A 110 -7.55 4.14 -10.60
N ARG A 111 -7.82 3.53 -11.76
CA ARG A 111 -8.38 2.19 -11.89
C ARG A 111 -7.58 1.39 -12.90
N GLY A 112 -7.22 0.19 -12.49
CA GLY A 112 -6.48 -0.78 -13.27
C GLY A 112 -7.31 -2.00 -13.67
N SER A 113 -6.61 -2.99 -14.22
CA SER A 113 -7.19 -4.31 -14.49
C SER A 113 -6.19 -5.45 -14.36
N ILE A 114 -6.73 -6.67 -14.22
CA ILE A 114 -6.01 -7.95 -14.24
C ILE A 114 -6.71 -8.88 -15.23
N HIS A 115 -6.00 -9.28 -16.29
CA HIS A 115 -6.56 -10.15 -17.33
C HIS A 115 -5.61 -11.29 -17.68
N ILE A 116 -6.17 -12.47 -17.96
CA ILE A 116 -5.42 -13.57 -18.52
C ILE A 116 -4.85 -13.17 -19.89
N VAL A 117 -3.65 -13.63 -20.19
CA VAL A 117 -3.00 -13.45 -21.50
C VAL A 117 -2.93 -14.74 -22.31
N SER A 118 -3.26 -15.85 -21.66
CA SER A 118 -3.16 -17.21 -22.18
C SER A 118 -4.18 -18.10 -21.47
N THR A 119 -4.50 -19.24 -22.07
CA THR A 119 -5.28 -20.30 -21.45
C THR A 119 -4.42 -21.25 -20.59
N ASP A 120 -3.09 -21.11 -20.62
CA ASP A 120 -2.15 -21.82 -19.75
C ASP A 120 -2.14 -21.19 -18.35
N ASP A 121 -2.61 -21.94 -17.35
CA ASP A 121 -2.77 -21.51 -15.96
C ASP A 121 -1.44 -21.25 -15.23
N ARG A 122 -0.31 -21.66 -15.81
CA ARG A 122 1.03 -21.36 -15.30
C ARG A 122 1.53 -19.98 -15.72
N GLN A 123 0.90 -19.34 -16.71
CA GLN A 123 1.28 -18.02 -17.17
C GLN A 123 0.65 -16.95 -16.29
N GLN A 124 1.48 -16.02 -15.82
CA GLN A 124 1.00 -14.90 -15.02
C GLN A 124 0.07 -14.00 -15.85
N PRO A 125 -0.99 -13.43 -15.25
CA PRO A 125 -1.87 -12.51 -15.95
C PRO A 125 -1.17 -11.18 -16.24
N SER A 126 -1.73 -10.40 -17.15
CA SER A 126 -1.39 -8.99 -17.28
C SER A 126 -1.99 -8.23 -16.11
N ILE A 127 -1.14 -7.59 -15.30
CA ILE A 127 -1.55 -6.76 -14.16
C ILE A 127 -1.21 -5.30 -14.49
N LYS A 128 -2.23 -4.45 -14.59
CA LYS A 128 -2.10 -3.04 -14.96
C LYS A 128 -2.76 -2.17 -13.90
N PRO A 129 -2.04 -1.76 -12.82
CA PRO A 129 -2.63 -0.93 -11.76
C PRO A 129 -2.99 0.49 -12.19
N ASN A 130 -2.39 0.99 -13.28
CA ASN A 130 -2.59 2.34 -13.81
C ASN A 130 -2.36 3.46 -12.78
N TYR A 131 -1.34 3.31 -11.92
CA TYR A 131 -1.00 4.33 -10.94
C TYR A 131 -0.80 5.70 -11.57
N LEU A 132 -1.31 6.73 -10.90
CA LEU A 132 -1.19 8.14 -11.32
C LEU A 132 -1.83 8.42 -12.69
N SER A 133 -2.80 7.61 -13.13
CA SER A 133 -3.49 7.83 -14.41
C SER A 133 -4.49 8.99 -14.37
N THR A 134 -4.79 9.53 -13.18
CA THR A 134 -5.72 10.65 -12.99
C THR A 134 -4.98 11.90 -12.54
N ILE A 135 -5.51 13.06 -12.92
CA ILE A 135 -4.96 14.37 -12.50
C ILE A 135 -4.99 14.51 -10.97
N GLU A 136 -6.06 14.02 -10.33
CA GLU A 136 -6.21 14.10 -8.88
C GLU A 136 -5.14 13.26 -8.15
N ASP A 137 -4.87 12.04 -8.61
CA ASP A 137 -3.83 11.22 -7.98
C ASP A 137 -2.43 11.82 -8.18
N GLN A 138 -2.16 12.41 -9.36
CA GLN A 138 -0.92 13.14 -9.62
C GLN A 138 -0.76 14.34 -8.69
N ARG A 139 -1.82 15.13 -8.49
CA ARG A 139 -1.84 16.26 -7.56
C ARG A 139 -1.58 15.81 -6.13
N VAL A 140 -2.30 14.78 -5.65
CA VAL A 140 -2.14 14.25 -4.29
C VAL A 140 -0.74 13.67 -4.10
N ALA A 141 -0.17 13.02 -5.11
CA ALA A 141 1.20 12.51 -5.08
C ALA A 141 2.24 13.64 -4.92
N ALA A 142 2.11 14.71 -5.70
CA ALA A 142 2.95 15.89 -5.57
C ALA A 142 2.85 16.53 -4.18
N GLN A 143 1.62 16.71 -3.67
CA GLN A 143 1.39 17.24 -2.32
C GLN A 143 1.96 16.35 -1.23
N SER A 144 1.92 15.02 -1.40
CA SER A 144 2.51 14.07 -0.45
C SER A 144 4.03 14.28 -0.28
N ILE A 145 4.74 14.52 -1.39
CA ILE A 145 6.19 14.82 -1.34
C ILE A 145 6.41 16.19 -0.69
N ARG A 146 5.63 17.21 -1.07
CA ARG A 146 5.75 18.58 -0.53
C ARG A 146 5.53 18.62 0.99
N ILE A 147 4.49 17.95 1.48
CA ILE A 147 4.20 17.81 2.91
C ILE A 147 5.35 17.09 3.61
N THR A 148 5.88 16.02 3.02
CA THR A 148 6.99 15.26 3.61
C THR A 148 8.26 16.10 3.72
N ARG A 149 8.61 16.85 2.66
CA ARG A 149 9.71 17.82 2.68
C ARG A 149 9.51 18.88 3.77
N ASN A 150 8.30 19.40 3.92
CA ASN A 150 7.96 20.36 4.97
C ASN A 150 8.06 19.76 6.39
N ILE A 151 7.68 18.50 6.59
CA ILE A 151 7.84 17.82 7.90
C ILE A 151 9.33 17.68 8.22
N VAL A 152 10.15 17.27 7.25
CA VAL A 152 11.59 17.05 7.42
C VAL A 152 12.35 18.37 7.65
N SER A 153 11.86 19.50 7.13
CA SER A 153 12.47 20.81 7.35
C SER A 153 12.16 21.43 8.72
N GLN A 154 11.29 20.82 9.53
CA GLN A 154 10.94 21.37 10.84
C GLN A 154 12.13 21.34 11.83
N PRO A 155 12.25 22.30 12.76
CA PRO A 155 13.38 22.39 13.70
C PRO A 155 13.63 21.11 14.51
N SER A 156 12.56 20.39 14.89
CA SER A 156 12.64 19.14 15.62
C SER A 156 13.34 18.01 14.85
N PHE A 157 13.31 18.07 13.51
CA PHE A 157 13.92 17.09 12.62
C PHE A 157 15.30 17.54 12.11
N MET A 158 15.48 18.86 11.90
CA MET A 158 16.73 19.44 11.38
C MET A 158 17.97 19.15 12.22
N LYS A 159 17.84 18.90 13.53
CA LYS A 159 18.95 18.46 14.38
C LYS A 159 19.63 17.17 13.91
N TYR A 160 18.94 16.36 13.10
CA TYR A 160 19.48 15.13 12.50
C TYR A 160 20.10 15.35 11.11
N GLN A 161 20.26 16.60 10.66
CA GLN A 161 20.89 16.98 9.38
C GLN A 161 20.33 16.17 8.19
N PRO A 162 19.00 16.20 7.97
CA PRO A 162 18.38 15.39 6.94
C PRO A 162 18.88 15.77 5.54
N GLN A 163 19.26 14.78 4.74
CA GLN A 163 19.58 14.96 3.33
C GLN A 163 18.66 14.09 2.48
N GLU A 164 17.90 14.71 1.58
CA GLU A 164 16.97 13.98 0.70
C GLU A 164 17.75 13.02 -0.20
N PHE A 165 17.37 11.74 -0.16
CA PHE A 165 17.93 10.68 -0.99
C PHE A 165 16.92 10.20 -2.03
N LYS A 166 15.65 10.02 -1.63
CA LYS A 166 14.53 9.72 -2.53
C LYS A 166 13.37 10.69 -2.23
N PRO A 167 12.71 11.29 -3.24
CA PRO A 167 13.02 11.19 -4.68
C PRO A 167 14.37 11.80 -5.09
N GLY A 168 14.91 12.68 -4.27
CA GLY A 168 16.24 13.27 -4.47
C GLY A 168 16.13 14.77 -4.72
N PRO A 169 17.23 15.51 -4.42
CA PRO A 169 17.20 16.97 -4.34
C PRO A 169 17.09 17.66 -5.71
N THR A 170 17.19 16.92 -6.82
CA THR A 170 17.16 17.45 -8.17
C THR A 170 15.75 17.72 -8.69
N PHE A 171 14.73 17.11 -8.09
CA PHE A 171 13.34 17.44 -8.40
C PHE A 171 12.97 18.74 -7.70
N GLY A 172 12.54 19.74 -8.48
CA GLY A 172 12.01 20.99 -7.95
C GLY A 172 10.66 20.82 -7.27
N ASP A 173 9.91 21.92 -7.19
CA ASP A 173 8.68 22.00 -6.40
C ASP A 173 7.44 22.28 -7.25
N SER A 174 7.53 22.11 -8.58
CA SER A 174 6.34 22.15 -9.44
C SER A 174 5.56 20.83 -9.33
N ASP A 175 4.25 20.90 -9.51
CA ASP A 175 3.39 19.72 -9.40
C ASP A 175 3.75 18.66 -10.45
N GLU A 176 4.18 19.07 -11.64
CA GLU A 176 4.63 18.19 -12.72
C GLU A 176 5.92 17.45 -12.34
N GLU A 177 6.91 18.15 -11.81
CA GLU A 177 8.18 17.53 -11.41
C GLU A 177 7.99 16.58 -10.22
N LEU A 178 7.18 16.97 -9.24
CA LEU A 178 6.88 16.16 -8.07
C LEU A 178 6.02 14.94 -8.43
N SER A 179 5.06 15.07 -9.34
CA SER A 179 4.27 13.94 -9.84
C SER A 179 5.16 12.93 -10.58
N ARG A 180 6.08 13.39 -11.42
CA ARG A 180 7.11 12.54 -12.05
C ARG A 180 7.98 11.86 -10.99
N ALA A 181 8.46 12.61 -10.01
CA ALA A 181 9.25 12.09 -8.91
C ALA A 181 8.51 10.98 -8.14
N ALA A 182 7.22 11.17 -7.88
CA ALA A 182 6.36 10.18 -7.24
C ALA A 182 6.24 8.90 -8.07
N GLY A 183 6.17 9.01 -9.40
CA GLY A 183 6.21 7.86 -10.31
C GLY A 183 7.53 7.08 -10.25
N GLU A 184 8.67 7.77 -10.08
CA GLU A 184 10.00 7.12 -10.03
C GLU A 184 10.27 6.38 -8.71
N VAL A 185 9.75 6.89 -7.59
CA VAL A 185 9.94 6.26 -6.26
C VAL A 185 8.71 5.51 -5.76
N GLY A 186 7.65 5.52 -6.56
CA GLY A 186 6.39 4.88 -6.29
C GLY A 186 6.50 3.37 -6.38
N THR A 187 5.83 2.67 -5.46
CA THR A 187 5.59 1.23 -5.59
C THR A 187 4.30 0.86 -4.86
N THR A 188 3.78 -0.34 -5.10
CA THR A 188 2.62 -0.83 -4.34
C THR A 188 2.98 -0.96 -2.84
N ILE A 189 2.03 -0.65 -1.96
CA ILE A 189 2.11 -1.06 -0.53
C ILE A 189 1.31 -2.37 -0.28
N PHE A 190 1.04 -3.12 -1.35
CA PHE A 190 0.43 -4.44 -1.36
C PHE A 190 -1.01 -4.46 -0.86
N HIS A 191 -1.81 -3.48 -1.30
CA HIS A 191 -3.24 -3.40 -0.99
C HIS A 191 -4.15 -3.55 -2.24
N PRO A 192 -3.91 -4.49 -3.18
CA PRO A 192 -4.76 -4.64 -4.36
C PRO A 192 -6.16 -5.15 -3.99
N VAL A 193 -7.21 -4.54 -4.56
CA VAL A 193 -8.62 -4.87 -4.33
C VAL A 193 -9.46 -4.67 -5.59
N GLY A 194 -10.73 -5.11 -5.56
CA GLY A 194 -11.77 -4.63 -6.47
C GLY A 194 -11.99 -5.37 -7.79
N THR A 195 -11.16 -6.37 -8.11
CA THR A 195 -11.20 -7.13 -9.38
C THR A 195 -12.39 -8.08 -9.56
N ALA A 196 -13.20 -8.26 -8.53
CA ALA A 196 -14.46 -8.99 -8.59
C ALA A 196 -15.53 -8.27 -7.74
N ARG A 197 -15.61 -6.94 -7.90
CA ARG A 197 -16.36 -6.08 -6.99
C ARG A 197 -17.82 -6.52 -6.78
N MET A 198 -18.27 -6.41 -5.54
CA MET A 198 -19.68 -6.57 -5.21
C MET A 198 -20.50 -5.38 -5.69
N GLY A 199 -21.78 -5.60 -5.98
CA GLY A 199 -22.70 -4.52 -6.36
C GLY A 199 -24.00 -5.05 -6.95
N SER A 200 -24.77 -4.12 -7.53
CA SER A 200 -26.04 -4.40 -8.19
C SER A 200 -26.11 -3.83 -9.61
N ASP A 201 -24.99 -3.36 -10.15
CA ASP A 201 -24.86 -2.81 -11.49
C ASP A 201 -24.22 -3.82 -12.46
N ASP A 202 -24.25 -3.54 -13.76
CA ASP A 202 -23.81 -4.45 -14.83
C ASP A 202 -22.32 -4.80 -14.79
N LEU A 203 -21.51 -4.04 -14.06
CA LEU A 203 -20.08 -4.27 -13.86
C LEU A 203 -19.76 -4.92 -12.52
N SER A 204 -20.77 -5.27 -11.71
CA SER A 204 -20.58 -6.06 -10.50
C SER A 204 -20.38 -7.55 -10.82
N VAL A 205 -19.49 -8.20 -10.08
CA VAL A 205 -19.19 -9.64 -10.27
C VAL A 205 -19.92 -10.49 -9.25
N VAL A 206 -20.09 -9.97 -8.03
CA VAL A 206 -20.84 -10.64 -6.97
C VAL A 206 -21.97 -9.77 -6.41
N ASP A 207 -23.00 -10.43 -5.88
CA ASP A 207 -24.12 -9.76 -5.20
C ASP A 207 -23.78 -9.34 -3.76
N ASN A 208 -24.78 -8.82 -3.03
CA ASN A 208 -24.65 -8.43 -1.62
C ASN A 208 -24.43 -9.61 -0.64
N ARG A 209 -24.60 -10.86 -1.11
CA ARG A 209 -24.28 -12.11 -0.40
C ARG A 209 -23.01 -12.78 -0.94
N LEU A 210 -22.22 -12.04 -1.70
CA LEU A 210 -20.95 -12.45 -2.31
C LEU A 210 -21.09 -13.60 -3.31
N ARG A 211 -22.28 -13.85 -3.84
CA ARG A 211 -22.56 -14.88 -4.83
C ARG A 211 -22.23 -14.36 -6.22
N VAL A 212 -21.56 -15.16 -7.03
CA VAL A 212 -21.21 -14.78 -8.40
C VAL A 212 -22.48 -14.69 -9.24
N HIS A 213 -22.67 -13.56 -9.91
CA HIS A 213 -23.86 -13.31 -10.71
C HIS A 213 -24.03 -14.36 -11.81
N GLY A 214 -25.20 -15.00 -11.86
CA GLY A 214 -25.53 -16.00 -12.87
C GLY A 214 -24.81 -17.35 -12.72
N VAL A 215 -24.09 -17.60 -11.62
CA VAL A 215 -23.43 -18.88 -11.34
C VAL A 215 -23.88 -19.44 -10.00
N ALA A 216 -24.67 -20.51 -10.04
CA ALA A 216 -25.17 -21.16 -8.82
C ALA A 216 -24.04 -21.82 -8.01
N GLY A 217 -24.10 -21.70 -6.68
CA GLY A 217 -23.18 -22.38 -5.77
C GLY A 217 -21.77 -21.80 -5.67
N LEU A 218 -21.49 -20.65 -6.32
CA LEU A 218 -20.17 -20.01 -6.31
C LEU A 218 -20.20 -18.66 -5.57
N ARG A 219 -19.21 -18.44 -4.70
CA ARG A 219 -18.97 -17.18 -4.00
C ARG A 219 -17.50 -16.77 -4.09
N ILE A 220 -17.23 -15.47 -3.94
CA ILE A 220 -15.87 -14.91 -3.83
C ILE A 220 -15.74 -14.23 -2.47
N VAL A 221 -14.72 -14.58 -1.70
CA VAL A 221 -14.53 -14.11 -0.32
C VAL A 221 -13.07 -13.70 -0.12
N ASP A 222 -12.72 -12.53 -0.67
CA ASP A 222 -11.40 -11.94 -0.54
C ASP A 222 -11.46 -10.42 -0.81
N ALA A 223 -10.32 -9.76 -0.99
CA ALA A 223 -10.25 -8.33 -1.24
C ALA A 223 -10.82 -7.89 -2.61
N SER A 224 -10.92 -8.80 -3.58
CA SER A 224 -11.41 -8.49 -4.92
C SER A 224 -12.87 -8.02 -4.92
N ILE A 225 -13.66 -8.37 -3.89
CA ILE A 225 -15.06 -7.95 -3.79
C ILE A 225 -15.24 -6.49 -3.37
N MET A 226 -14.20 -5.83 -2.86
CA MET A 226 -14.33 -4.45 -2.38
C MET A 226 -14.64 -3.50 -3.54
N PRO A 227 -15.79 -2.80 -3.56
CA PRO A 227 -16.12 -1.89 -4.66
C PRO A 227 -15.21 -0.65 -4.65
N THR A 228 -14.78 -0.22 -3.46
CA THR A 228 -13.81 0.85 -3.26
C THR A 228 -12.84 0.42 -2.17
N ILE A 229 -11.55 0.70 -2.38
CA ILE A 229 -10.52 0.41 -1.39
C ILE A 229 -10.78 1.19 -0.09
N THR A 230 -10.59 0.53 1.04
CA THR A 230 -10.78 1.15 2.37
C THR A 230 -9.66 2.12 2.70
N SER A 231 -9.97 3.18 3.45
CA SER A 231 -8.98 4.15 3.96
C SER A 231 -8.05 3.55 5.03
N GLY A 232 -7.05 2.77 4.61
CA GLY A 232 -6.06 2.11 5.46
C GLY A 232 -5.58 0.77 4.90
N ASN A 233 -4.90 -0.02 5.72
CA ASN A 233 -4.41 -1.34 5.32
C ASN A 233 -5.57 -2.34 5.15
N THR A 234 -5.48 -3.19 4.11
CA THR A 234 -6.60 -4.03 3.67
C THR A 234 -6.73 -5.37 4.40
N ASN A 235 -5.75 -5.76 5.23
CA ASN A 235 -5.80 -7.03 5.98
C ASN A 235 -7.05 -7.15 6.88
N SER A 236 -7.27 -6.18 7.77
CA SER A 236 -8.42 -6.23 8.69
C SER A 236 -9.77 -6.21 7.96
N PRO A 237 -9.97 -5.37 6.91
CA PRO A 237 -11.14 -5.45 6.05
C PRO A 237 -11.35 -6.84 5.41
N VAL A 238 -10.30 -7.51 4.93
CA VAL A 238 -10.41 -8.86 4.35
C VAL A 238 -10.84 -9.89 5.40
N ILE A 239 -10.28 -9.84 6.61
CA ILE A 239 -10.69 -10.71 7.72
C ILE A 239 -12.18 -10.49 8.03
N MET A 240 -12.62 -9.23 8.12
CA MET A 240 -14.03 -8.92 8.34
C MET A 240 -14.94 -9.45 7.22
N ILE A 241 -14.53 -9.34 5.95
CA ILE A 241 -15.26 -9.91 4.82
C ILE A 241 -15.39 -11.43 4.99
N ALA A 242 -14.32 -12.12 5.37
CA ALA A 242 -14.32 -13.57 5.57
C ALA A 242 -15.26 -14.00 6.71
N GLU A 243 -15.21 -13.32 7.86
CA GLU A 243 -16.11 -13.57 9.00
C GLU A 243 -17.57 -13.39 8.59
N LYS A 244 -17.89 -12.26 7.94
CA LYS A 244 -19.27 -11.98 7.50
C LYS A 244 -19.75 -13.01 6.46
N ALA A 245 -18.87 -13.41 5.54
CA ALA A 245 -19.19 -14.42 4.54
C ALA A 245 -19.48 -15.80 5.16
N SER A 246 -18.71 -16.17 6.20
CA SER A 246 -18.94 -17.40 6.97
C SER A 246 -20.36 -17.44 7.54
N ASP A 247 -20.81 -16.37 8.18
CA ASP A 247 -22.16 -16.27 8.72
C ASP A 247 -23.23 -16.34 7.62
N MET A 248 -23.04 -15.62 6.50
CA MET A 248 -23.95 -15.67 5.35
C MET A 248 -24.07 -17.07 4.74
N ILE A 249 -22.96 -17.81 4.66
CA ILE A 249 -22.94 -19.19 4.14
C ILE A 249 -23.68 -20.13 5.10
N ARG A 250 -23.49 -19.98 6.41
CA ARG A 250 -24.20 -20.77 7.42
C ARG A 250 -25.71 -20.50 7.38
N GLU A 251 -26.11 -19.23 7.35
CA GLU A 251 -27.52 -18.82 7.21
C GLU A 251 -28.16 -19.43 5.95
N ASP A 252 -27.46 -19.35 4.81
CA ASP A 252 -27.96 -19.90 3.55
C ASP A 252 -28.05 -21.44 3.61
N TYR A 253 -27.14 -22.12 4.29
CA TYR A 253 -27.22 -23.57 4.46
C TYR A 253 -28.45 -23.97 5.28
N PHE A 254 -28.67 -23.31 6.43
CA PHE A 254 -29.76 -23.66 7.33
C PHE A 254 -31.14 -23.17 6.86
N SER A 255 -31.22 -22.15 6.00
CA SER A 255 -32.49 -21.73 5.40
C SER A 255 -33.01 -22.66 4.30
N HIS A 256 -32.18 -23.60 3.83
CA HIS A 256 -32.58 -24.63 2.87
C HIS A 256 -32.99 -25.96 3.56
N TYR A 257 -33.08 -25.96 4.90
CA TYR A 257 -33.63 -27.03 5.75
C TYR A 257 -34.78 -26.47 6.59
#